data_AF-A0A955PCP7-F1
#
_entry.id   AF-A0A955PCP7-F1
#
_cell.length_a   1.000
_cell.length_b   1.000
_cell.length_c   1.000
_cell.angle_alpha   90.00
_cell.angle_beta   90.00
_cell.angle_gamma   90.00
#
_symmetry.space_group_name_H-M   'P 1'
#
loop_
_entity.id
_entity.type
_entity.pdbx_description
1 polymer ?
#
loop_
_entity_poly.entity_id
_entity_poly.type
_entity_poly.pdbx_seq_one_letter_code
_entity_poly.pdbx_strand_id
1 'polypeptide(L)'
;ARSSEKFKHYNQLMEWCSKVTRMDVRTNADTPEQTRNAVAFGAKGIGLTRTEHMFFEGDRIDSMREMILADNEASRRHALSKLLPYQREDFAGIFEALDGLPATIRLLDPPLHEFLPHTRDQQEELAQKLGISVEKIAHRVESLHEFNPMLGHRGCRLGIAYPEITEMQARAIFEAAAEVLAKGKKVKPEVMIPLVGFKKELDLQTDIVRRVADEVMAEKKVKIDYLVGTMIEIPRGALTADEIAQTAEFFSFGTNDLTQTALGISRDDMGAFLMPYTEAEIFANNPFATLDQSGVGQLVEMAIEKGRSTNPGIKLGICGEHGGDPQSVKFCHRVGLNYVSCSPFRVPVARLAAAQAALEEAEEAKKADKAKTAKKTVKKAAKKTAKKAAAKTKSAKKTAKKSVKKAAKKTAKKAKVAKKAAKKAAKKATKKAAAKKKAVKKAAKKTAKKAAAKKKTAKKKVTKASKKVAKKAKAAKKTVKKAAKKKTAKKKR
;
A
#
# COMPACT_ATOMS: atom_id res chain seq x y z
N ALA A 1 -8.90 13.96 -38.18
CA ALA A 1 -9.13 13.46 -36.79
C ALA A 1 -9.68 14.53 -35.84
N ARG A 2 -9.00 15.67 -35.65
CA ARG A 2 -9.40 16.71 -34.67
C ARG A 2 -10.77 17.36 -34.91
N SER A 3 -11.26 17.34 -36.16
CA SER A 3 -12.59 17.83 -36.53
C SER A 3 -13.73 16.88 -36.18
N SER A 4 -13.45 15.61 -35.86
CA SER A 4 -14.48 14.62 -35.58
C SER A 4 -15.19 14.88 -34.25
N GLU A 5 -16.49 14.59 -34.22
CA GLU A 5 -17.31 14.70 -33.01
C GLU A 5 -16.78 13.82 -31.88
N LYS A 6 -16.37 12.58 -32.19
CA LYS A 6 -15.75 11.65 -31.23
C LYS A 6 -14.53 12.26 -30.54
N PHE A 7 -13.66 12.92 -31.30
CA PHE A 7 -12.47 13.58 -30.73
C PHE A 7 -12.83 14.78 -29.86
N LYS A 8 -13.83 15.57 -30.26
CA LYS A 8 -14.32 16.70 -29.44
C LYS A 8 -14.90 16.23 -28.11
N HIS A 9 -15.74 15.18 -28.11
CA HIS A 9 -16.30 14.59 -26.90
C HIS A 9 -15.21 13.99 -26.00
N TYR A 10 -14.25 13.28 -26.61
CA TYR A 10 -13.09 12.75 -25.90
C TYR A 10 -12.29 13.87 -25.21
N ASN A 11 -11.95 14.94 -25.92
CA ASN A 11 -11.21 16.06 -25.35
C ASN A 11 -11.98 16.73 -24.22
N GLN A 12 -13.29 16.96 -24.41
CA GLN A 12 -14.13 17.57 -23.38
C GLN A 12 -14.14 16.73 -22.10
N LEU A 13 -14.25 15.40 -22.23
CA LEU A 13 -14.18 14.48 -21.10
C LEU A 13 -12.82 14.54 -20.41
N MET A 14 -11.72 14.54 -21.19
CA MET A 14 -10.36 14.62 -20.64
C MET A 14 -10.09 15.95 -19.93
N GLU A 15 -10.64 17.06 -20.41
CA GLU A 15 -10.60 18.36 -19.71
C GLU A 15 -11.33 18.30 -18.37
N TRP A 16 -12.51 17.68 -18.30
CA TRP A 16 -13.22 17.49 -17.03
C TRP A 16 -12.44 16.61 -16.07
N CYS A 17 -11.84 15.52 -16.55
CA CYS A 17 -10.97 14.68 -15.74
C CYS A 17 -9.83 15.50 -15.12
N SER A 18 -9.17 16.33 -15.94
CA SER A 18 -8.03 17.15 -15.50
C SER A 18 -8.37 18.18 -14.41
N LYS A 19 -9.65 18.60 -14.32
CA LYS A 19 -10.11 19.56 -13.28
C LYS A 19 -10.26 18.92 -11.89
N VAL A 20 -10.41 17.61 -11.82
CA VAL A 20 -10.75 16.89 -10.58
C VAL A 20 -9.69 15.89 -10.15
N THR A 21 -8.86 15.41 -11.08
CA THR A 21 -7.78 14.47 -10.80
C THR A 21 -6.76 15.07 -9.83
N ARG A 22 -6.47 14.34 -8.75
CA ARG A 22 -5.43 14.67 -7.76
C ARG A 22 -4.08 14.03 -8.08
N MET A 23 -4.11 12.77 -8.50
CA MET A 23 -2.94 11.93 -8.76
C MET A 23 -2.49 12.10 -10.21
N ASP A 24 -1.21 12.38 -10.44
CA ASP A 24 -0.70 12.52 -11.81
C ASP A 24 -0.78 11.19 -12.57
N VAL A 25 -0.95 11.28 -13.89
CA VAL A 25 -0.85 10.12 -14.78
C VAL A 25 0.36 10.32 -15.67
N ARG A 26 1.41 9.54 -15.42
CA ARG A 26 2.62 9.45 -16.24
C ARG A 26 2.49 8.28 -17.21
N THR A 27 3.48 8.14 -18.09
CA THR A 27 3.55 7.03 -19.05
C THR A 27 4.76 6.13 -18.80
N ASN A 28 4.67 4.87 -19.22
CA ASN A 28 5.81 4.00 -19.44
C ASN A 28 6.18 4.16 -20.92
N ALA A 29 7.35 4.70 -21.22
CA ALA A 29 7.78 4.99 -22.59
C ALA A 29 9.30 4.94 -22.68
N ASP A 30 9.78 4.22 -23.70
CA ASP A 30 11.18 3.86 -23.85
C ASP A 30 11.84 4.57 -25.04
N THR A 31 11.03 5.17 -25.93
CA THR A 31 11.51 5.92 -27.10
C THR A 31 10.95 7.35 -27.16
N PRO A 32 11.62 8.27 -27.89
CA PRO A 32 11.10 9.62 -28.11
C PRO A 32 9.71 9.64 -28.76
N GLU A 33 9.41 8.71 -29.66
CA GLU A 33 8.12 8.62 -30.33
C GLU A 33 7.00 8.21 -29.36
N GLN A 34 7.22 7.15 -28.58
CA GLN A 34 6.27 6.72 -27.55
C GLN A 34 6.00 7.86 -26.54
N THR A 35 7.04 8.62 -26.20
CA THR A 35 6.95 9.78 -25.32
C THR A 35 6.06 10.88 -25.92
N ARG A 36 6.27 11.26 -27.18
CA ARG A 36 5.41 12.25 -27.88
C ARG A 36 3.96 11.81 -27.92
N ASN A 37 3.71 10.53 -28.23
CA ASN A 37 2.36 9.97 -28.27
C ASN A 37 1.68 10.02 -26.89
N ALA A 38 2.39 9.66 -25.83
CA ALA A 38 1.86 9.70 -24.47
C ALA A 38 1.56 11.13 -23.99
N VAL A 39 2.45 12.08 -24.27
CA VAL A 39 2.23 13.51 -23.95
C VAL A 39 1.02 14.03 -24.71
N ALA A 40 0.82 13.63 -25.97
CA ALA A 40 -0.39 13.97 -26.74
C ALA A 40 -1.68 13.40 -26.12
N PHE A 41 -1.61 12.24 -25.44
CA PHE A 41 -2.71 11.69 -24.63
C PHE A 41 -2.86 12.35 -23.24
N GLY A 42 -1.99 13.31 -22.91
CA GLY A 42 -2.04 14.10 -21.68
C GLY A 42 -1.24 13.52 -20.51
N ALA A 43 -0.26 12.65 -20.78
CA ALA A 43 0.67 12.18 -19.75
C ALA A 43 1.45 13.36 -19.13
N LYS A 44 1.65 13.32 -17.82
CA LYS A 44 2.36 14.34 -17.02
C LYS A 44 3.83 13.99 -16.75
N GLY A 45 4.45 13.29 -17.69
CA GLY A 45 5.83 12.81 -17.62
C GLY A 45 5.94 11.31 -17.84
N ILE A 46 7.15 10.77 -17.67
CA ILE A 46 7.43 9.33 -17.80
C ILE A 46 7.69 8.74 -16.42
N GLY A 47 6.90 7.76 -15.97
CA GLY A 47 7.14 7.07 -14.70
C GLY A 47 8.04 5.84 -14.80
N LEU A 48 8.33 5.39 -16.03
CA LEU A 48 9.27 4.32 -16.32
C LEU A 48 9.76 4.39 -17.78
N THR A 49 11.04 4.66 -17.97
CA THR A 49 11.81 4.34 -19.18
C THR A 49 12.67 3.12 -18.88
N ARG A 50 12.52 2.07 -19.68
CA ARG A 50 13.33 0.85 -19.66
C ARG A 50 14.53 1.01 -20.57
N THR A 51 15.72 0.97 -20.00
CA THR A 51 16.95 1.18 -20.78
C THR A 51 17.36 -0.06 -21.55
N GLU A 52 16.93 -1.25 -21.12
CA GLU A 52 17.18 -2.51 -21.80
C GLU A 52 16.66 -2.52 -23.25
N HIS A 53 15.51 -1.89 -23.51
CA HIS A 53 14.94 -1.80 -24.85
C HIS A 53 15.79 -0.97 -25.82
N MET A 54 16.62 -0.06 -25.29
CA MET A 54 17.49 0.79 -26.10
C MET A 54 18.70 0.02 -26.67
N PHE A 55 18.98 -1.19 -26.18
CA PHE A 55 20.13 -1.99 -26.62
C PHE A 55 19.79 -3.03 -27.70
N PHE A 56 18.51 -3.37 -27.88
CA PHE A 56 18.13 -4.46 -28.80
C PHE A 56 18.12 -4.06 -30.29
N GLU A 57 18.24 -2.77 -30.60
CA GLU A 57 18.12 -2.26 -31.98
C GLU A 57 19.47 -2.18 -32.71
N GLY A 58 19.54 -2.74 -33.92
CA GLY A 58 20.66 -2.57 -34.84
C GLY A 58 22.01 -2.98 -34.26
N ASP A 59 23.06 -2.19 -34.53
CA ASP A 59 24.44 -2.45 -34.08
C ASP A 59 24.64 -2.30 -32.55
N ARG A 60 23.64 -1.80 -31.82
CA ARG A 60 23.71 -1.60 -30.37
C ARG A 60 23.78 -2.93 -29.64
N ILE A 61 23.09 -3.95 -30.16
CA ILE A 61 23.07 -5.29 -29.55
C ILE A 61 24.47 -5.92 -29.57
N ASP A 62 25.28 -5.63 -30.60
CA ASP A 62 26.62 -6.18 -30.71
C ASP A 62 27.59 -5.53 -29.75
N SER A 63 27.49 -4.22 -29.53
CA SER A 63 28.26 -3.54 -28.49
C SER A 63 27.89 -4.03 -27.09
N MET A 64 26.61 -4.36 -26.85
CA MET A 64 26.16 -5.00 -25.61
C MET A 64 26.73 -6.41 -25.46
N ARG A 65 26.72 -7.22 -26.52
CA ARG A 65 27.32 -8.57 -26.53
C ARG A 65 28.83 -8.53 -26.33
N GLU A 66 29.53 -7.59 -26.94
CA GLU A 66 30.97 -7.36 -26.74
C GLU A 66 31.27 -7.06 -25.27
N MET A 67 30.46 -6.21 -24.62
CA MET A 67 30.57 -5.95 -23.19
C MET A 67 30.39 -7.23 -22.35
N ILE A 68 29.39 -8.04 -22.68
CA ILE A 68 29.12 -9.30 -21.95
C ILE A 68 30.28 -10.31 -22.09
N LEU A 69 30.90 -10.36 -23.27
CA LEU A 69 31.98 -11.30 -23.62
C LEU A 69 33.39 -10.83 -23.20
N ALA A 70 33.52 -9.61 -22.69
CA ALA A 70 34.80 -9.05 -22.26
C ALA A 70 35.34 -9.70 -20.97
N ASP A 71 36.63 -10.05 -20.98
CA ASP A 71 37.29 -10.78 -19.89
C ASP A 71 37.72 -9.89 -18.71
N ASN A 72 37.80 -8.58 -18.93
CA ASN A 72 38.27 -7.63 -17.92
C ASN A 72 37.50 -6.29 -18.00
N GLU A 73 37.63 -5.48 -16.95
CA GLU A 73 36.94 -4.19 -16.84
C GLU A 73 37.31 -3.20 -17.95
N ALA A 74 38.58 -3.13 -18.36
CA ALA A 74 39.01 -2.19 -19.40
C ALA A 74 38.32 -2.48 -20.75
N SER A 75 38.24 -3.76 -21.13
CA SER A 75 37.49 -4.20 -22.32
C SER A 75 35.98 -3.94 -22.18
N ARG A 76 35.39 -4.15 -20.99
CA ARG A 76 33.98 -3.80 -20.75
C ARG A 76 33.72 -2.30 -20.92
N ARG A 77 34.57 -1.45 -20.35
CA ARG A 77 34.49 0.01 -20.50
C ARG A 77 34.63 0.45 -21.96
N HIS A 78 35.50 -0.20 -22.74
CA HIS A 78 35.61 0.06 -24.17
C HIS A 78 34.30 -0.25 -24.92
N ALA A 79 33.70 -1.41 -24.68
CA ALA A 79 32.42 -1.76 -25.28
C ALA A 79 31.28 -0.82 -24.83
N LEU A 80 31.23 -0.47 -23.55
CA LEU A 80 30.27 0.50 -23.00
C LEU A 80 30.42 1.90 -23.61
N SER A 81 31.64 2.32 -23.96
CA SER A 81 31.87 3.61 -24.62
C SER A 81 31.22 3.71 -26.00
N LYS A 82 31.03 2.57 -26.68
CA LYS A 82 30.30 2.48 -27.96
C LYS A 82 28.79 2.63 -27.77
N LEU A 83 28.26 2.21 -26.61
CA LEU A 83 26.84 2.32 -26.25
C LEU A 83 26.44 3.73 -25.78
N LEU A 84 27.37 4.45 -25.15
CA LEU A 84 27.16 5.80 -24.62
C LEU A 84 26.48 6.78 -25.60
N PRO A 85 26.97 6.98 -26.85
CA PRO A 85 26.36 7.94 -27.77
C PRO A 85 24.91 7.59 -28.12
N TYR A 86 24.59 6.32 -28.27
CA TYR A 86 23.22 5.87 -28.59
C TYR A 86 22.24 6.17 -27.46
N GLN A 87 22.59 5.80 -26.23
CA GLN A 87 21.72 6.12 -25.08
C GLN A 87 21.59 7.62 -24.87
N ARG A 88 22.68 8.38 -25.02
CA ARG A 88 22.65 9.84 -24.90
C ARG A 88 21.67 10.46 -25.91
N GLU A 89 21.71 10.02 -27.17
CA GLU A 89 20.79 10.48 -28.21
C GLU A 89 19.32 10.15 -27.87
N ASP A 90 19.05 8.92 -27.45
CA ASP A 90 17.69 8.50 -27.09
C ASP A 90 17.14 9.31 -25.92
N PHE A 91 17.94 9.50 -24.87
CA PHE A 91 17.55 10.31 -23.71
C PHE A 91 17.36 11.78 -24.08
N ALA A 92 18.21 12.35 -24.95
CA ALA A 92 18.02 13.72 -25.41
C ALA A 92 16.68 13.86 -26.15
N GLY A 93 16.35 12.91 -27.04
CA GLY A 93 15.05 12.87 -27.71
C GLY A 93 13.86 12.73 -26.75
N ILE A 94 14.00 11.93 -25.69
CA ILE A 94 12.98 11.78 -24.63
C ILE A 94 12.80 13.10 -23.87
N PHE A 95 13.89 13.72 -23.40
CA PHE A 95 13.84 14.98 -22.66
C PHE A 95 13.25 16.11 -23.51
N GLU A 96 13.60 16.18 -24.80
CA GLU A 96 13.02 17.15 -25.72
C GLU A 96 11.52 16.97 -25.92
N ALA A 97 11.04 15.72 -25.95
CA ALA A 97 9.62 15.41 -26.08
C ALA A 97 8.81 15.70 -24.81
N LEU A 98 9.46 15.70 -23.64
CA LEU A 98 8.84 15.96 -22.35
C LEU A 98 8.71 17.45 -22.01
N ASP A 99 9.55 18.30 -22.60
CA ASP A 99 9.52 19.77 -22.43
C ASP A 99 9.35 20.22 -20.96
N GLY A 100 10.24 19.75 -20.09
CA GLY A 100 10.24 20.08 -18.66
C GLY A 100 9.35 19.21 -17.77
N LEU A 101 8.63 18.24 -18.34
CA LEU A 101 8.00 17.17 -17.56
C LEU A 101 9.06 16.17 -17.05
N PRO A 102 8.82 15.50 -15.91
CA PRO A 102 9.81 14.61 -15.30
C PRO A 102 9.94 13.29 -16.07
N ALA A 103 11.17 12.78 -16.17
CA ALA A 103 11.51 11.51 -16.81
C ALA A 103 12.15 10.54 -15.82
N THR A 104 11.45 9.48 -15.44
CA THR A 104 12.01 8.42 -14.59
C THR A 104 12.65 7.35 -15.45
N ILE A 105 13.97 7.25 -15.37
CA ILE A 105 14.80 6.33 -16.15
C ILE A 105 15.28 5.23 -15.23
N ARG A 106 14.90 3.99 -15.55
CA ARG A 106 15.35 2.79 -14.84
C ARG A 106 16.67 2.32 -15.42
N LEU A 107 17.66 2.11 -14.56
CA LEU A 107 18.92 1.50 -14.99
C LEU A 107 18.71 0.05 -15.43
N LEU A 108 19.73 -0.53 -16.06
CA LEU A 108 19.66 -1.86 -16.66
C LEU A 108 19.15 -2.90 -15.66
N ASP A 109 18.10 -3.60 -16.06
CA ASP A 109 17.38 -4.54 -15.21
C ASP A 109 17.51 -6.03 -15.60
N PRO A 110 17.45 -6.45 -16.87
CA PRO A 110 17.49 -7.87 -17.21
C PRO A 110 18.86 -8.51 -16.95
N PRO A 111 18.90 -9.83 -16.72
CA PRO A 111 20.14 -10.58 -16.64
C PRO A 111 20.85 -10.62 -18.01
N LEU A 112 22.17 -10.74 -17.98
CA LEU A 112 23.00 -10.61 -19.19
C LEU A 112 22.75 -11.70 -20.24
N HIS A 113 22.24 -12.88 -19.85
CA HIS A 113 21.99 -13.96 -20.79
C HIS A 113 20.86 -13.64 -21.80
N GLU A 114 19.95 -12.70 -21.49
CA GLU A 114 18.89 -12.28 -22.42
C GLU A 114 19.43 -11.57 -23.67
N PHE A 115 20.66 -11.05 -23.63
CA PHE A 115 21.29 -10.38 -24.78
C PHE A 115 22.15 -11.32 -25.63
N LEU A 116 22.42 -12.53 -25.14
CA LEU A 116 23.24 -13.50 -25.85
C LEU A 116 22.38 -14.45 -26.71
N PRO A 117 22.90 -14.88 -27.87
CA PRO A 117 22.20 -15.86 -28.71
C PRO A 117 22.10 -17.23 -28.04
N HIS A 118 20.92 -17.86 -28.14
CA HIS A 118 20.63 -19.14 -27.52
C HIS A 118 20.90 -20.34 -28.43
N THR A 119 20.86 -20.16 -29.76
CA THR A 119 21.12 -21.24 -30.71
C THR A 119 22.59 -21.25 -31.14
N ARG A 120 23.11 -22.43 -31.49
CA ARG A 120 24.49 -22.58 -31.94
C ARG A 120 24.76 -21.77 -33.21
N ASP A 121 23.86 -21.80 -34.18
CA ASP A 121 23.99 -21.06 -35.44
C ASP A 121 24.15 -19.54 -35.20
N GLN A 122 23.33 -18.98 -34.30
CA GLN A 122 23.42 -17.56 -33.94
C GLN A 122 24.70 -17.23 -33.16
N GLN A 123 25.21 -18.18 -32.36
CA GLN A 123 26.50 -18.02 -31.69
C GLN A 123 27.65 -18.03 -32.70
N GLU A 124 27.58 -18.85 -33.75
CA GLU A 124 28.59 -18.89 -34.82
C GLU A 124 28.60 -17.59 -35.63
N GLU A 125 27.43 -17.04 -35.96
CA GLU A 125 27.32 -15.72 -36.59
C GLU A 125 27.94 -14.61 -35.73
N LEU A 126 27.65 -14.62 -34.42
CA LEU A 126 28.22 -13.65 -33.48
C LEU A 126 29.74 -13.81 -33.34
N ALA A 127 30.24 -15.05 -33.34
CA ALA A 127 31.66 -15.36 -33.30
C ALA A 127 32.40 -14.75 -34.49
N GLN A 128 31.85 -14.93 -35.69
CA GLN A 128 32.40 -14.34 -36.92
C GLN A 128 32.38 -12.82 -36.86
N LYS A 129 31.26 -12.22 -36.41
CA LYS A 129 31.10 -10.76 -36.33
C LYS A 129 32.08 -10.10 -35.36
N LEU A 130 32.33 -10.73 -34.21
CA LEU A 130 33.20 -10.20 -33.16
C LEU A 130 34.66 -10.66 -33.28
N GLY A 131 34.98 -11.58 -34.19
CA GLY A 131 36.33 -12.11 -34.37
C GLY A 131 36.81 -12.93 -33.16
N ILE A 132 35.91 -13.66 -32.49
CA ILE A 132 36.22 -14.53 -31.34
C ILE A 132 35.79 -15.96 -31.61
N SER A 133 36.26 -16.93 -30.81
CA SER A 133 35.82 -18.32 -30.97
C SER A 133 34.37 -18.51 -30.51
N VAL A 134 33.63 -19.35 -31.23
CA VAL A 134 32.27 -19.72 -30.85
C VAL A 134 32.25 -20.51 -29.53
N GLU A 135 33.32 -21.23 -29.21
CA GLU A 135 33.51 -21.91 -27.92
C GLU A 135 33.54 -20.92 -26.76
N LYS A 136 34.16 -19.75 -26.94
CA LYS A 136 34.16 -18.68 -25.93
C LYS A 136 32.74 -18.16 -25.68
N ILE A 137 31.96 -17.97 -26.74
CA ILE A 137 30.56 -17.54 -26.64
C ILE A 137 29.72 -18.61 -25.94
N ALA A 138 29.81 -19.87 -26.38
CA ALA A 138 29.08 -20.98 -25.78
C ALA A 138 29.40 -21.14 -24.28
N HIS A 139 30.68 -21.07 -23.91
CA HIS A 139 31.09 -21.09 -22.50
C HIS A 139 30.53 -19.89 -21.72
N ARG A 140 30.49 -18.69 -22.32
CA ARG A 140 29.92 -17.51 -21.67
C ARG A 140 28.41 -17.64 -21.47
N VAL A 141 27.69 -18.12 -22.48
CA VAL A 141 26.23 -18.40 -22.41
C VAL A 141 25.93 -19.39 -21.29
N GLU A 142 26.66 -20.51 -21.24
CA GLU A 142 26.50 -21.51 -20.18
C GLU A 142 26.82 -20.92 -18.79
N SER A 143 27.89 -20.12 -18.67
CA SER A 143 28.27 -19.50 -17.39
C SER A 143 27.26 -18.48 -16.86
N LEU A 144 26.47 -17.88 -17.76
CA LEU A 144 25.43 -16.89 -17.42
C LEU A 144 24.04 -17.51 -17.35
N HIS A 145 23.91 -18.81 -17.64
CA HIS A 145 22.66 -19.53 -17.51
C HIS A 145 22.24 -19.59 -16.04
N GLU A 146 20.96 -19.29 -15.80
CA GLU A 146 20.37 -19.31 -14.48
C GLU A 146 19.09 -20.14 -14.51
N PHE A 147 18.87 -20.94 -13.46
CA PHE A 147 17.64 -21.75 -13.34
C PHE A 147 16.38 -20.89 -13.21
N ASN A 148 16.48 -19.72 -12.56
CA ASN A 148 15.35 -18.81 -12.35
C ASN A 148 15.80 -17.36 -12.63
N PRO A 149 15.90 -16.95 -13.92
CA PRO A 149 16.43 -15.65 -14.33
C PRO A 149 15.78 -14.45 -13.63
N MET A 150 14.49 -14.52 -13.35
CA MET A 150 13.76 -13.44 -12.68
C MET A 150 14.31 -13.12 -11.27
N LEU A 151 14.87 -14.10 -10.57
CA LEU A 151 15.44 -13.92 -9.23
C LEU A 151 16.98 -13.86 -9.25
N GLY A 152 17.60 -13.84 -10.43
CA GLY A 152 19.03 -14.03 -10.64
C GLY A 152 19.91 -12.77 -10.54
N HIS A 153 21.02 -12.79 -11.26
CA HIS A 153 22.05 -11.76 -11.29
C HIS A 153 21.67 -10.63 -12.26
N ARG A 154 20.80 -9.75 -11.76
CA ARG A 154 20.17 -8.68 -12.54
C ARG A 154 19.95 -7.41 -11.71
N GLY A 155 19.44 -6.35 -12.32
CA GLY A 155 19.12 -5.08 -11.64
C GLY A 155 20.29 -4.50 -10.85
N CYS A 156 20.04 -3.99 -9.62
CA CYS A 156 21.09 -3.39 -8.80
C CYS A 156 22.25 -4.35 -8.48
N ARG A 157 22.03 -5.67 -8.46
CA ARG A 157 23.08 -6.66 -8.19
C ARG A 157 24.12 -6.63 -9.30
N LEU A 158 23.65 -6.55 -10.54
CA LEU A 158 24.51 -6.42 -11.72
C LEU A 158 25.28 -5.09 -11.71
N GLY A 159 24.60 -3.98 -11.40
CA GLY A 159 25.24 -2.66 -11.28
C GLY A 159 26.23 -2.55 -10.11
N ILE A 160 26.11 -3.39 -9.07
CA ILE A 160 27.10 -3.47 -7.98
C ILE A 160 28.29 -4.33 -8.40
N ALA A 161 28.06 -5.44 -9.10
CA ALA A 161 29.12 -6.33 -9.58
C ALA A 161 29.94 -5.70 -10.72
N TYR A 162 29.29 -4.90 -11.58
CA TYR A 162 29.89 -4.20 -12.71
C TYR A 162 29.50 -2.71 -12.69
N PRO A 163 30.09 -1.90 -11.78
CA PRO A 163 29.77 -0.48 -11.60
C PRO A 163 29.85 0.36 -12.89
N GLU A 164 30.74 0.00 -13.81
CA GLU A 164 30.94 0.67 -15.09
C GLU A 164 29.66 0.72 -15.96
N ILE A 165 28.73 -0.23 -15.78
CA ILE A 165 27.43 -0.21 -16.46
C ILE A 165 26.60 0.97 -15.95
N THR A 166 26.46 1.08 -14.63
CA THR A 166 25.74 2.19 -13.98
C THR A 166 26.40 3.54 -14.27
N GLU A 167 27.73 3.60 -14.29
CA GLU A 167 28.48 4.80 -14.66
C GLU A 167 28.16 5.27 -16.08
N MET A 168 28.19 4.36 -17.05
CA MET A 168 27.90 4.69 -18.44
C MET A 168 26.46 5.18 -18.60
N GLN A 169 25.48 4.51 -18.00
CA GLN A 169 24.07 4.92 -18.09
C GLN A 169 23.83 6.27 -17.41
N ALA A 170 24.40 6.49 -16.22
CA ALA A 170 24.31 7.78 -15.53
C ALA A 170 24.92 8.89 -16.39
N ARG A 171 26.11 8.67 -16.97
CA ARG A 171 26.75 9.63 -17.86
C ARG A 171 25.88 9.95 -19.07
N ALA A 172 25.30 8.93 -19.72
CA ALA A 172 24.39 9.12 -20.85
C ALA A 172 23.18 10.01 -20.48
N ILE A 173 22.56 9.75 -19.33
CA ILE A 173 21.41 10.53 -18.82
C ILE A 173 21.79 12.00 -18.60
N PHE A 174 22.90 12.26 -17.90
CA PHE A 174 23.29 13.63 -17.54
C PHE A 174 23.89 14.41 -18.71
N GLU A 175 24.61 13.76 -19.62
CA GLU A 175 25.07 14.41 -20.85
C GLU A 175 23.89 14.80 -21.75
N ALA A 176 22.90 13.91 -21.91
CA ALA A 176 21.68 14.21 -22.64
C ALA A 176 20.89 15.36 -22.00
N ALA A 177 20.76 15.36 -20.68
CA ALA A 177 20.12 16.45 -19.94
C ALA A 177 20.86 17.79 -20.15
N ALA A 178 22.20 17.79 -20.12
CA ALA A 178 23.01 18.97 -20.39
C ALA A 178 22.83 19.50 -21.81
N GLU A 179 22.79 18.62 -22.82
CA GLU A 179 22.57 18.99 -24.23
C GLU A 179 21.21 19.67 -24.43
N VAL A 180 20.15 19.14 -23.79
CA VAL A 180 18.80 19.69 -23.91
C VAL A 180 18.65 21.01 -23.13
N LEU A 181 19.32 21.15 -21.98
CA LEU A 181 19.41 22.42 -21.26
C LEU A 181 20.13 23.50 -22.09
N ALA A 182 21.21 23.14 -22.78
CA ALA A 182 21.93 24.07 -23.65
C ALA A 182 21.07 24.59 -24.82
N LYS A 183 20.05 23.83 -25.24
CA LYS A 183 19.02 24.25 -26.20
C LYS A 183 17.92 25.13 -25.59
N GLY A 184 18.03 25.51 -24.31
CA GLY A 184 17.07 26.36 -23.61
C GLY A 184 15.80 25.66 -23.13
N LYS A 185 15.73 24.32 -23.24
CA LYS A 185 14.58 23.53 -22.74
C LYS A 185 14.81 23.10 -21.30
N LYS A 186 13.72 22.88 -20.56
CA LYS A 186 13.80 22.38 -19.17
C LYS A 186 13.89 20.86 -19.16
N VAL A 187 14.68 20.30 -18.24
CA VAL A 187 14.80 18.86 -18.02
C VAL A 187 14.63 18.55 -16.53
N LYS A 188 14.06 17.39 -16.22
CA LYS A 188 13.86 16.89 -14.86
C LYS A 188 14.12 15.37 -14.80
N PRO A 189 15.39 14.95 -14.90
CA PRO A 189 15.75 13.55 -14.84
C PRO A 189 15.52 12.97 -13.43
N GLU A 190 15.00 11.75 -13.38
CA GLU A 190 14.83 10.95 -12.16
C GLU A 190 15.48 9.59 -12.43
N VAL A 191 16.57 9.26 -11.75
CA VAL A 191 17.30 8.00 -11.93
C VAL A 191 16.76 6.96 -10.95
N MET A 192 16.35 5.81 -11.46
CA MET A 192 15.72 4.75 -10.67
C MET A 192 16.56 3.48 -10.65
N ILE A 193 16.92 3.04 -9.45
CA ILE A 193 17.65 1.80 -9.21
C ILE A 193 16.66 0.63 -9.06
N PRO A 194 16.70 -0.39 -9.93
CA PRO A 194 15.81 -1.55 -9.88
C PRO A 194 16.24 -2.60 -8.83
N LEU A 195 15.30 -3.46 -8.45
CA LEU A 195 15.48 -4.70 -7.70
C LEU A 195 16.08 -4.58 -6.29
N VAL A 196 16.00 -3.39 -5.69
CA VAL A 196 16.58 -3.10 -4.37
C VAL A 196 15.82 -3.85 -3.26
N GLY A 197 16.56 -4.61 -2.46
CA GLY A 197 16.07 -5.27 -1.25
C GLY A 197 16.66 -4.71 0.04
N PHE A 198 17.83 -4.07 -0.02
CA PHE A 198 18.58 -3.54 1.12
C PHE A 198 19.00 -2.09 0.89
N LYS A 199 19.01 -1.27 1.95
CA LYS A 199 19.48 0.13 1.89
C LYS A 199 20.88 0.24 1.28
N LYS A 200 21.81 -0.65 1.65
CA LYS A 200 23.20 -0.57 1.17
C LYS A 200 23.33 -0.82 -0.34
N GLU A 201 22.44 -1.62 -0.94
CA GLU A 201 22.41 -1.80 -2.40
C GLU A 201 22.07 -0.48 -3.09
N LEU A 202 21.07 0.25 -2.56
CA LEU A 202 20.69 1.56 -3.06
C LEU A 202 21.80 2.60 -2.84
N ASP A 203 22.43 2.62 -1.66
CA ASP A 203 23.51 3.57 -1.34
C ASP A 203 24.66 3.45 -2.36
N LEU A 204 25.14 2.23 -2.61
CA LEU A 204 26.25 1.99 -3.53
C LEU A 204 25.94 2.47 -4.96
N GLN A 205 24.73 2.25 -5.44
CA GLN A 205 24.32 2.73 -6.77
C GLN A 205 24.09 4.23 -6.80
N THR A 206 23.52 4.79 -5.74
CA THR A 206 23.29 6.24 -5.61
C THR A 206 24.63 6.99 -5.61
N ASP A 207 25.63 6.49 -4.88
CA ASP A 207 26.97 7.11 -4.83
C ASP A 207 27.60 7.20 -6.24
N ILE A 208 27.44 6.16 -7.07
CA ILE A 208 27.90 6.17 -8.47
C ILE A 208 27.15 7.23 -9.28
N VAL A 209 25.82 7.22 -9.22
CA VAL A 209 24.98 8.16 -9.98
C VAL A 209 25.29 9.60 -9.60
N ARG A 210 25.41 9.91 -8.30
CA ARG A 210 25.72 11.26 -7.80
C ARG A 210 27.09 11.72 -8.26
N ARG A 211 28.11 10.88 -8.11
CA ARG A 211 29.48 11.20 -8.55
C ARG A 211 29.52 11.52 -10.05
N VAL A 212 28.93 10.66 -10.88
CA VAL A 212 28.92 10.87 -12.34
C VAL A 212 28.11 12.11 -12.74
N ALA A 213 27.01 12.40 -12.03
CA ALA A 213 26.26 13.63 -12.25
C ALA A 213 27.13 14.86 -11.99
N ASP A 214 27.88 14.87 -10.88
CA ASP A 214 28.77 15.97 -10.50
C ASP A 214 29.92 16.15 -11.52
N GLU A 215 30.52 15.05 -11.97
CA GLU A 215 31.53 15.05 -13.04
C GLU A 215 30.98 15.70 -14.33
N VAL A 216 29.81 15.25 -14.81
CA VAL A 216 29.20 15.79 -16.04
C VAL A 216 28.78 17.25 -15.87
N MET A 217 28.20 17.62 -14.72
CA MET A 217 27.82 19.01 -14.46
C MET A 217 29.05 19.95 -14.42
N ALA A 218 30.17 19.50 -13.86
CA ALA A 218 31.43 20.24 -13.88
C ALA A 218 32.02 20.35 -15.29
N GLU A 219 32.10 19.25 -16.04
CA GLU A 219 32.61 19.21 -17.42
C GLU A 219 31.80 20.12 -18.36
N LYS A 220 30.47 20.05 -18.27
CA LYS A 220 29.54 20.79 -19.14
C LYS A 220 29.22 22.19 -18.62
N LYS A 221 29.65 22.53 -17.40
CA LYS A 221 29.39 23.81 -16.72
C LYS A 221 27.89 24.15 -16.64
N VAL A 222 27.07 23.15 -16.32
CA VAL A 222 25.62 23.29 -16.16
C VAL A 222 25.18 22.79 -14.79
N LYS A 223 24.08 23.33 -14.28
CA LYS A 223 23.41 22.78 -13.09
C LYS A 223 22.16 22.02 -13.53
N ILE A 224 22.07 20.76 -13.12
CA ILE A 224 20.94 19.88 -13.41
C ILE A 224 20.29 19.53 -12.06
N ASP A 225 19.01 19.86 -11.89
CA ASP A 225 18.23 19.37 -10.76
C ASP A 225 17.68 17.97 -11.11
N TYR A 226 17.97 16.98 -10.28
CA TYR A 226 17.60 15.58 -10.52
C TYR A 226 17.29 14.84 -9.23
N LEU A 227 16.56 13.74 -9.34
CA LEU A 227 16.27 12.84 -8.23
C LEU A 227 16.93 11.47 -8.44
N VAL A 228 17.31 10.82 -7.35
CA VAL A 228 17.70 9.41 -7.32
C VAL A 228 16.76 8.67 -6.38
N GLY A 229 16.15 7.61 -6.88
CA GLY A 229 15.19 6.81 -6.15
C GLY A 229 15.27 5.36 -6.55
N THR A 230 14.28 4.58 -6.13
CA THR A 230 14.32 3.14 -6.31
C THR A 230 12.96 2.56 -6.67
N MET A 231 13.01 1.41 -7.34
CA MET A 231 11.83 0.59 -7.53
C MET A 231 11.58 -0.26 -6.27
N ILE A 232 10.37 -0.19 -5.72
CA ILE A 232 9.91 -1.09 -4.66
C ILE A 232 9.18 -2.26 -5.30
N GLU A 233 9.94 -3.31 -5.55
CA GLU A 233 9.48 -4.50 -6.28
C GLU A 233 9.89 -5.84 -5.65
N ILE A 234 10.68 -5.79 -4.58
CA ILE A 234 11.02 -6.94 -3.75
C ILE A 234 10.31 -6.80 -2.40
N PRO A 235 9.66 -7.85 -1.87
CA PRO A 235 8.92 -7.78 -0.61
C PRO A 235 9.79 -7.30 0.55
N ARG A 236 11.07 -7.68 0.58
CA ARG A 236 12.03 -7.16 1.56
C ARG A 236 12.15 -5.64 1.49
N GLY A 237 12.24 -5.06 0.28
CA GLY A 237 12.31 -3.61 0.10
C GLY A 237 11.07 -2.90 0.64
N ALA A 238 9.88 -3.47 0.45
CA ALA A 238 8.64 -2.96 1.05
C ALA A 238 8.65 -3.06 2.59
N LEU A 239 9.09 -4.20 3.13
CA LEU A 239 9.17 -4.46 4.57
C LEU A 239 10.18 -3.55 5.29
N THR A 240 11.24 -3.10 4.63
CA THR A 240 12.28 -2.22 5.18
C THR A 240 12.31 -0.84 4.50
N ALA A 241 11.17 -0.38 4.00
CA ALA A 241 11.08 0.86 3.23
C ALA A 241 11.49 2.11 4.03
N ASP A 242 11.40 2.07 5.36
CA ASP A 242 11.85 3.12 6.27
C ASP A 242 13.38 3.31 6.24
N GLU A 243 14.14 2.22 6.07
CA GLU A 243 15.59 2.29 5.89
C GLU A 243 15.96 2.79 4.50
N ILE A 244 15.27 2.29 3.46
CA ILE A 244 15.52 2.65 2.06
C ILE A 244 15.20 4.14 1.83
N ALA A 245 14.13 4.67 2.44
CA ALA A 245 13.72 6.07 2.34
C ALA A 245 14.70 7.07 2.98
N GLN A 246 15.73 6.62 3.70
CA GLN A 246 16.82 7.50 4.16
C GLN A 246 17.70 7.98 2.99
N THR A 247 17.74 7.21 1.90
CA THR A 247 18.53 7.50 0.70
C THR A 247 17.64 7.84 -0.50
N ALA A 248 16.54 7.10 -0.68
CA ALA A 248 15.65 7.30 -1.82
C ALA A 248 14.84 8.59 -1.72
N GLU A 249 14.84 9.39 -2.80
CA GLU A 249 14.01 10.59 -2.92
C GLU A 249 12.62 10.28 -3.51
N PHE A 250 12.47 9.12 -4.14
CA PHE A 250 11.19 8.62 -4.60
C PHE A 250 11.14 7.07 -4.60
N PHE A 251 9.93 6.54 -4.50
CA PHE A 251 9.63 5.14 -4.78
C PHE A 251 8.74 5.01 -6.01
N SER A 252 9.08 4.04 -6.86
CA SER A 252 8.18 3.54 -7.90
C SER A 252 7.84 2.09 -7.59
N PHE A 253 6.56 1.76 -7.40
CA PHE A 253 6.16 0.38 -7.17
C PHE A 253 6.21 -0.40 -8.49
N GLY A 254 7.17 -1.32 -8.60
CA GLY A 254 7.28 -2.31 -9.68
C GLY A 254 6.36 -3.47 -9.38
N THR A 255 5.05 -3.24 -9.51
CA THR A 255 4.05 -4.19 -9.02
C THR A 255 3.98 -5.50 -9.78
N ASN A 256 4.54 -5.57 -10.99
CA ASN A 256 4.66 -6.84 -11.71
C ASN A 256 5.56 -7.81 -10.94
N ASP A 257 6.80 -7.40 -10.65
CA ASP A 257 7.76 -8.20 -9.88
C ASP A 257 7.37 -8.34 -8.41
N LEU A 258 6.74 -7.31 -7.82
CA LEU A 258 6.21 -7.40 -6.45
C LEU A 258 5.11 -8.44 -6.34
N THR A 259 4.18 -8.49 -7.29
CA THR A 259 3.15 -9.55 -7.36
C THR A 259 3.82 -10.91 -7.54
N GLN A 260 4.80 -11.01 -8.45
CA GLN A 260 5.49 -12.24 -8.76
C GLN A 260 6.15 -12.86 -7.52
N THR A 261 6.90 -12.05 -6.79
CA THR A 261 7.63 -12.45 -5.57
C THR A 261 6.74 -12.62 -4.35
N ALA A 262 5.69 -11.81 -4.19
CA ALA A 262 4.77 -11.91 -3.05
C ALA A 262 3.88 -13.16 -3.15
N LEU A 263 3.44 -13.52 -4.36
CA LEU A 263 2.61 -14.70 -4.59
C LEU A 263 3.43 -15.97 -4.84
N GLY A 264 4.71 -15.84 -5.19
CA GLY A 264 5.56 -16.97 -5.56
C GLY A 264 5.12 -17.61 -6.88
N ILE A 265 4.70 -16.79 -7.85
CA ILE A 265 4.14 -17.22 -9.12
C ILE A 265 4.95 -16.56 -10.22
N SER A 266 5.57 -17.30 -11.13
CA SER A 266 6.16 -16.73 -12.35
C SER A 266 5.05 -16.23 -13.30
N ARG A 267 5.19 -15.00 -13.79
CA ARG A 267 4.22 -14.40 -14.72
C ARG A 267 4.12 -15.19 -16.02
N ASP A 268 5.27 -15.66 -16.52
CA ASP A 268 5.36 -16.35 -17.81
C ASP A 268 4.81 -17.77 -17.73
N ASP A 269 4.88 -18.40 -16.55
CA ASP A 269 4.42 -19.79 -16.34
C ASP A 269 2.97 -19.88 -15.81
N MET A 270 2.41 -18.78 -15.31
CA MET A 270 1.07 -18.76 -14.70
C MET A 270 -0.04 -19.22 -15.65
N GLY A 271 0.16 -19.07 -16.96
CA GLY A 271 -0.80 -19.50 -17.98
C GLY A 271 -1.23 -20.97 -17.84
N ALA A 272 -0.35 -21.83 -17.31
CA ALA A 272 -0.62 -23.25 -17.12
C ALA A 272 -1.71 -23.56 -16.06
N PHE A 273 -1.95 -22.67 -15.09
CA PHE A 273 -2.88 -22.91 -13.98
C PHE A 273 -3.88 -21.78 -13.71
N LEU A 274 -3.82 -20.67 -14.45
CA LEU A 274 -4.68 -19.51 -14.25
C LEU A 274 -6.19 -19.86 -14.35
N MET A 275 -6.58 -20.66 -15.34
CA MET A 275 -7.99 -21.04 -15.54
C MET A 275 -8.55 -21.84 -14.35
N PRO A 276 -7.94 -22.96 -13.92
CA PRO A 276 -8.38 -23.67 -12.72
C PRO A 276 -8.46 -22.80 -11.45
N TYR A 277 -7.53 -21.85 -11.26
CA TYR A 277 -7.54 -20.94 -10.12
C TYR A 277 -8.71 -19.94 -10.17
N THR A 278 -9.05 -19.48 -11.36
CA THR A 278 -10.16 -18.55 -11.58
C THR A 278 -11.50 -19.28 -11.42
N GLU A 279 -11.63 -20.49 -11.98
CA GLU A 279 -12.83 -21.34 -11.85
C GLU A 279 -13.08 -21.78 -10.41
N ALA A 280 -12.02 -21.97 -9.63
CA ALA A 280 -12.09 -22.27 -8.20
C ALA A 280 -12.31 -21.02 -7.32
N GLU A 281 -12.49 -19.84 -7.91
CA GLU A 281 -12.66 -18.55 -7.22
C GLU A 281 -11.51 -18.20 -6.27
N ILE A 282 -10.31 -18.77 -6.49
CA ILE A 282 -9.10 -18.40 -5.73
C ILE A 282 -8.64 -17.02 -6.16
N PHE A 283 -8.64 -16.76 -7.47
CA PHE A 283 -8.41 -15.44 -8.03
C PHE A 283 -9.72 -14.86 -8.53
N ALA A 284 -10.10 -13.70 -7.99
CA ALA A 284 -11.23 -12.94 -8.52
C ALA A 284 -10.92 -12.37 -9.92
N ASN A 285 -9.66 -12.00 -10.16
CA ASN A 285 -9.14 -11.50 -11.43
C ASN A 285 -7.68 -11.96 -11.58
N ASN A 286 -7.13 -11.90 -12.80
CA ASN A 286 -5.70 -12.10 -13.03
C ASN A 286 -4.88 -11.10 -12.18
N PRO A 287 -4.05 -11.57 -11.23
CA PRO A 287 -3.32 -10.71 -10.29
C PRO A 287 -2.21 -9.87 -10.93
N PHE A 288 -1.83 -10.16 -12.18
CA PHE A 288 -0.88 -9.35 -12.97
C PHE A 288 -1.58 -8.30 -13.86
N ALA A 289 -2.91 -8.34 -13.94
CA ALA A 289 -3.72 -7.35 -14.67
C ALA A 289 -4.39 -6.36 -13.70
N THR A 290 -4.93 -6.87 -12.59
CA THR A 290 -5.55 -6.09 -11.52
C THR A 290 -4.83 -6.40 -10.22
N LEU A 291 -4.37 -5.35 -9.54
CA LEU A 291 -3.58 -5.47 -8.31
C LEU A 291 -4.36 -6.24 -7.24
N ASP A 292 -3.74 -7.27 -6.67
CA ASP A 292 -4.23 -7.92 -5.46
C ASP A 292 -4.11 -6.95 -4.27
N GLN A 293 -5.21 -6.28 -3.94
CA GLN A 293 -5.27 -5.32 -2.84
C GLN A 293 -5.17 -5.99 -1.46
N SER A 294 -5.49 -7.28 -1.37
CA SER A 294 -5.56 -8.00 -0.09
C SER A 294 -4.24 -8.61 0.35
N GLY A 295 -3.33 -8.92 -0.58
CA GLY A 295 -1.97 -9.35 -0.32
C GLY A 295 -0.95 -8.30 -0.75
N VAL A 296 -0.72 -8.19 -2.06
CA VAL A 296 0.30 -7.27 -2.63
C VAL A 296 0.05 -5.81 -2.23
N GLY A 297 -1.21 -5.40 -2.16
CA GLY A 297 -1.63 -4.07 -1.71
C GLY A 297 -1.17 -3.74 -0.28
N GLN A 298 -1.09 -4.73 0.62
CA GLN A 298 -0.57 -4.50 1.98
C GLN A 298 0.93 -4.18 1.97
N LEU A 299 1.71 -4.79 1.06
CA LEU A 299 3.13 -4.44 0.90
C LEU A 299 3.28 -3.00 0.40
N VAL A 300 2.43 -2.59 -0.55
CA VAL A 300 2.40 -1.21 -1.05
C VAL A 300 2.04 -0.23 0.08
N GLU A 301 0.95 -0.46 0.81
CA GLU A 301 0.54 0.39 1.94
C GLU A 301 1.63 0.49 3.02
N MET A 302 2.24 -0.64 3.39
CA MET A 302 3.31 -0.68 4.37
C MET A 302 4.53 0.12 3.92
N ALA A 303 4.94 -0.02 2.66
CA ALA A 303 6.07 0.73 2.11
C ALA A 303 5.80 2.24 2.06
N ILE A 304 4.56 2.65 1.76
CA ILE A 304 4.14 4.06 1.79
C ILE A 304 4.23 4.62 3.22
N GLU A 305 3.67 3.90 4.20
CA GLU A 305 3.69 4.33 5.60
C GLU A 305 5.12 4.47 6.13
N LYS A 306 5.92 3.42 5.95
CA LYS A 306 7.32 3.38 6.39
C LYS A 306 8.18 4.43 5.67
N GLY A 307 8.06 4.53 4.34
CA GLY A 307 8.80 5.52 3.57
C GLY A 307 8.50 6.95 4.02
N ARG A 308 7.22 7.29 4.21
CA ARG A 308 6.80 8.61 4.71
C ARG A 308 7.19 8.87 6.15
N SER A 309 7.31 7.84 6.98
CA SER A 309 7.76 7.99 8.37
C SER A 309 9.20 8.49 8.46
N THR A 310 10.05 8.11 7.49
CA THR A 310 11.43 8.56 7.38
C THR A 310 11.55 9.84 6.56
N ASN A 311 10.89 9.90 5.39
CA ASN A 311 10.91 11.04 4.49
C ASN A 311 9.45 11.46 4.14
N PRO A 312 8.85 12.41 4.90
CA PRO A 312 7.47 12.83 4.67
C PRO A 312 7.19 13.40 3.27
N GLY A 313 8.23 13.91 2.60
CA GLY A 313 8.17 14.48 1.25
C GLY A 313 8.48 13.49 0.12
N ILE A 314 8.71 12.22 0.43
CA ILE A 314 9.07 11.21 -0.58
C ILE A 314 7.99 11.13 -1.67
N LYS A 315 8.42 11.19 -2.93
CA LYS A 315 7.53 11.04 -4.07
C LYS A 315 7.23 9.55 -4.28
N LEU A 316 5.96 9.19 -4.42
CA LEU A 316 5.50 7.80 -4.51
C LEU A 316 4.69 7.60 -5.79
N GLY A 317 5.06 6.63 -6.60
CA GLY A 317 4.27 6.25 -7.76
C GLY A 317 4.29 4.75 -8.01
N ILE A 318 3.56 4.32 -9.02
CA ILE A 318 3.48 2.92 -9.47
C ILE A 318 3.72 2.88 -10.98
N CYS A 319 4.41 1.84 -11.43
CA CYS A 319 4.60 1.55 -12.85
C CYS A 319 4.24 0.09 -13.16
N GLY A 320 4.21 -0.26 -14.44
CA GLY A 320 3.74 -1.57 -14.92
C GLY A 320 2.27 -1.58 -15.34
N GLU A 321 1.70 -2.79 -15.42
CA GLU A 321 0.37 -3.00 -16.00
C GLU A 321 -0.76 -2.47 -15.11
N HIS A 322 -0.60 -2.60 -13.79
CA HIS A 322 -1.58 -2.16 -12.81
C HIS A 322 -1.80 -0.63 -12.84
N GLY A 323 -0.79 0.14 -13.27
CA GLY A 323 -0.90 1.60 -13.40
C GLY A 323 -1.94 2.06 -14.43
N GLY A 324 -2.39 1.17 -15.32
CA GLY A 324 -3.44 1.46 -16.30
C GLY A 324 -4.77 0.75 -16.03
N ASP A 325 -4.88 -0.01 -14.93
CA ASP A 325 -6.10 -0.76 -14.58
C ASP A 325 -6.99 0.10 -13.67
N PRO A 326 -8.27 0.36 -14.02
CA PRO A 326 -9.11 1.27 -13.25
C PRO A 326 -9.26 0.92 -11.76
N GLN A 327 -9.35 -0.35 -11.40
CA GLN A 327 -9.49 -0.76 -10.00
C GLN A 327 -8.19 -0.51 -9.21
N SER A 328 -7.05 -0.84 -9.83
CA SER A 328 -5.72 -0.60 -9.29
C SER A 328 -5.41 0.89 -9.17
N VAL A 329 -5.76 1.70 -10.17
CA VAL A 329 -5.63 3.18 -10.14
C VAL A 329 -6.45 3.77 -9.00
N LYS A 330 -7.69 3.30 -8.79
CA LYS A 330 -8.51 3.72 -7.65
C LYS A 330 -7.86 3.34 -6.31
N PHE A 331 -7.27 2.16 -6.20
CA PHE A 331 -6.50 1.77 -5.01
C PHE A 331 -5.32 2.72 -4.77
N CYS A 332 -4.50 2.98 -5.80
CA CYS A 332 -3.35 3.89 -5.73
C CYS A 332 -3.75 5.29 -5.27
N HIS A 333 -4.88 5.81 -5.75
CA HIS A 333 -5.44 7.08 -5.29
C HIS A 333 -5.77 7.05 -3.80
N ARG A 334 -6.44 5.99 -3.31
CA ARG A 334 -6.85 5.87 -1.89
C ARG A 334 -5.67 5.76 -0.94
N VAL A 335 -4.63 5.00 -1.29
CA VAL A 335 -3.42 4.88 -0.47
C VAL A 335 -2.49 6.09 -0.60
N GLY A 336 -2.85 7.04 -1.48
CA GLY A 336 -2.22 8.36 -1.57
C GLY A 336 -0.93 8.39 -2.36
N LEU A 337 -0.81 7.60 -3.43
CA LEU A 337 0.28 7.77 -4.41
C LEU A 337 0.22 9.16 -5.06
N ASN A 338 1.38 9.69 -5.43
CA ASN A 338 1.50 10.94 -6.19
C ASN A 338 1.19 10.74 -7.67
N TYR A 339 1.53 9.58 -8.25
CA TYR A 339 1.24 9.28 -9.64
C TYR A 339 1.02 7.78 -9.93
N VAL A 340 0.34 7.49 -11.03
CA VAL A 340 0.34 6.19 -11.72
C VAL A 340 1.03 6.31 -13.06
N SER A 341 1.66 5.23 -13.54
CA SER A 341 2.36 5.20 -14.82
C SER A 341 1.98 3.94 -15.61
N CYS A 342 1.54 4.13 -16.86
CA CYS A 342 1.02 3.05 -17.72
C CYS A 342 1.47 3.24 -19.18
N SER A 343 1.26 2.26 -20.05
CA SER A 343 1.61 2.39 -21.47
C SER A 343 0.86 3.57 -22.14
N PRO A 344 1.41 4.16 -23.23
CA PRO A 344 0.88 5.41 -23.79
C PRO A 344 -0.62 5.37 -24.10
N PHE A 345 -1.11 4.27 -24.67
CA PHE A 345 -2.52 4.10 -25.03
C PHE A 345 -3.46 3.87 -23.83
N ARG A 346 -2.92 3.52 -22.66
CA ARG A 346 -3.70 3.39 -21.41
C ARG A 346 -3.79 4.70 -20.63
N VAL A 347 -3.01 5.73 -20.99
CA VAL A 347 -3.03 7.04 -20.34
C VAL A 347 -4.45 7.62 -20.24
N PRO A 348 -5.29 7.63 -21.29
CA PRO A 348 -6.64 8.18 -21.18
C PRO A 348 -7.53 7.41 -20.19
N VAL A 349 -7.40 6.09 -20.15
CA VAL A 349 -8.14 5.21 -19.23
C VAL A 349 -7.72 5.48 -17.78
N ALA A 350 -6.40 5.56 -17.52
CA ALA A 350 -5.87 5.88 -16.21
C ALA A 350 -6.30 7.28 -15.74
N ARG A 351 -6.32 8.28 -16.64
CA ARG A 351 -6.81 9.64 -16.34
C ARG A 351 -8.28 9.65 -15.94
N LEU A 352 -9.13 8.92 -16.67
CA LEU A 352 -10.54 8.78 -16.32
C LEU A 352 -10.72 8.07 -14.98
N ALA A 353 -10.00 6.97 -14.75
CA ALA A 353 -10.08 6.22 -13.49
C ALA A 353 -9.62 7.05 -12.28
N ALA A 354 -8.54 7.83 -12.43
CA ALA A 354 -8.04 8.73 -11.39
C ALA A 354 -9.04 9.87 -11.09
N ALA A 355 -9.69 10.42 -12.12
CA ALA A 355 -10.75 11.41 -11.95
C ALA A 355 -11.97 10.84 -11.21
N GLN A 356 -12.40 9.64 -11.58
CA GLN A 356 -13.48 8.91 -10.90
C GLN A 356 -13.14 8.66 -9.43
N ALA A 357 -11.91 8.22 -9.13
CA ALA A 357 -11.44 8.00 -7.76
C ALA A 357 -11.55 9.28 -6.91
N ALA A 358 -11.11 10.41 -7.45
CA ALA A 358 -11.18 11.70 -6.77
C ALA A 358 -12.64 12.17 -6.54
N LEU A 359 -13.53 11.95 -7.50
CA LEU A 359 -14.95 12.27 -7.37
C LEU A 359 -15.66 11.38 -6.33
N GLU A 360 -15.37 10.08 -6.33
CA GLU A 360 -15.89 9.11 -5.36
C GLU A 360 -15.48 9.52 -3.93
N GLU A 361 -14.20 9.82 -3.71
CA GLU A 361 -13.67 10.32 -2.43
C GLU A 361 -14.37 11.62 -1.99
N ALA A 362 -14.54 12.59 -2.91
CA ALA A 362 -15.23 13.84 -2.62
C ALA A 362 -16.71 13.65 -2.26
N GLU A 363 -17.42 12.76 -2.94
CA GLU A 363 -18.81 12.44 -2.63
C GLU A 363 -18.95 11.70 -1.28
N GLU A 364 -18.03 10.80 -0.96
CA GLU A 364 -17.97 10.15 0.35
C GLU A 364 -17.71 11.15 1.48
N ALA A 365 -16.79 12.10 1.28
CA ALA A 365 -16.53 13.18 2.23
C ALA A 365 -17.79 14.05 2.46
N LYS A 366 -18.49 14.44 1.39
CA LYS A 366 -19.76 15.19 1.49
C LYS A 366 -20.82 14.40 2.24
N LYS A 367 -20.96 13.09 1.99
CA LYS A 367 -21.90 12.22 2.72
C LYS A 367 -21.55 12.12 4.20
N ALA A 368 -20.27 11.97 4.53
CA ALA A 368 -19.79 11.93 5.92
C ALA A 368 -20.07 13.24 6.66
N ASP A 369 -19.88 14.40 6.01
CA ASP A 369 -20.15 15.71 6.60
C ASP A 369 -21.65 15.98 6.78
N LYS A 370 -22.48 15.59 5.83
CA LYS A 370 -23.95 15.60 6.00
C LYS A 370 -24.37 14.71 7.18
N ALA A 371 -23.80 13.52 7.32
CA ALA A 371 -24.09 12.61 8.44
C ALA A 371 -23.62 13.17 9.80
N LYS A 372 -22.43 13.79 9.87
CA LYS A 372 -21.94 14.50 11.08
C LYS A 372 -22.85 15.66 11.46
N THR A 373 -23.28 16.46 10.48
CA THR A 373 -24.18 17.60 10.67
C THR A 373 -25.55 17.13 11.16
N ALA A 374 -26.12 16.09 10.55
CA ALA A 374 -27.37 15.48 11.00
C ALA A 374 -27.28 14.96 12.45
N LYS A 375 -26.20 14.24 12.80
CA LYS A 375 -25.96 13.79 14.19
C LYS A 375 -25.83 14.97 15.18
N LYS A 376 -25.21 16.08 14.78
CA LYS A 376 -25.07 17.30 15.62
C LYS A 376 -26.43 17.97 15.83
N THR A 377 -27.27 18.05 14.80
CA THR A 377 -28.63 18.59 14.87
C THR A 377 -29.54 17.74 15.75
N VAL A 378 -29.48 16.41 15.61
CA VAL A 378 -30.23 15.47 16.47
C VAL A 378 -29.78 15.57 17.93
N LYS A 379 -28.47 15.64 18.22
CA LYS A 379 -27.96 15.89 19.58
C LYS A 379 -28.43 17.24 20.15
N LYS A 380 -28.44 18.30 19.34
CA LYS A 380 -28.90 19.64 19.76
C LYS A 380 -30.41 19.66 20.04
N ALA A 381 -31.20 18.99 19.20
CA ALA A 381 -32.64 18.79 19.40
C ALA A 381 -32.91 17.97 20.66
N ALA A 382 -32.25 16.83 20.85
CA ALA A 382 -32.39 15.99 22.05
C ALA A 382 -32.03 16.75 23.34
N LYS A 383 -30.97 17.56 23.32
CA LYS A 383 -30.58 18.42 24.46
C LYS A 383 -31.63 19.49 24.75
N LYS A 384 -32.25 20.07 23.71
CA LYS A 384 -33.34 21.07 23.84
C LYS A 384 -34.61 20.43 24.42
N THR A 385 -34.97 19.23 23.96
CA THR A 385 -36.10 18.44 24.47
C THR A 385 -35.88 18.00 25.92
N ALA A 386 -34.67 17.53 26.27
CA ALA A 386 -34.31 17.19 27.65
C ALA A 386 -34.36 18.42 28.59
N LYS A 387 -33.92 19.59 28.13
CA LYS A 387 -34.00 20.84 28.90
C LYS A 387 -35.45 21.29 29.10
N LYS A 388 -36.32 21.11 28.10
CA LYS A 388 -37.76 21.41 28.15
C LYS A 388 -38.51 20.43 29.07
N ALA A 389 -38.14 19.15 29.05
CA ALA A 389 -38.66 18.13 29.97
C ALA A 389 -38.27 18.44 31.42
N ALA A 390 -36.99 18.74 31.68
CA ALA A 390 -36.51 19.12 33.02
C ALA A 390 -37.19 20.39 33.56
N ALA A 391 -37.49 21.37 32.69
CA ALA A 391 -38.25 22.57 33.06
C ALA A 391 -39.71 22.26 33.42
N LYS A 392 -40.38 21.37 32.66
CA LYS A 392 -41.73 20.88 32.99
C LYS A 392 -41.74 20.10 34.30
N THR A 393 -40.75 19.25 34.58
CA THR A 393 -40.65 18.52 35.85
C THR A 393 -40.41 19.46 37.04
N LYS A 394 -39.57 20.50 36.87
CA LYS A 394 -39.38 21.55 37.90
C LYS A 394 -40.65 22.35 38.16
N SER A 395 -41.41 22.69 37.11
CA SER A 395 -42.70 23.38 37.23
C SER A 395 -43.72 22.50 37.98
N ALA A 396 -43.89 21.24 37.56
CA ALA A 396 -44.79 20.27 38.21
C ALA A 396 -44.44 20.04 39.70
N LYS A 397 -43.13 19.98 40.04
CA LYS A 397 -42.66 19.87 41.43
C LYS A 397 -42.96 21.13 42.26
N LYS A 398 -42.96 22.32 41.64
CA LYS A 398 -43.34 23.61 42.25
C LYS A 398 -44.85 23.69 42.48
N THR A 399 -45.66 23.22 41.53
CA THR A 399 -47.12 23.14 41.64
C THR A 399 -47.56 22.11 42.68
N ALA A 400 -46.88 20.95 42.73
CA ALA A 400 -47.07 19.93 43.77
C ALA A 400 -46.67 20.44 45.17
N LYS A 401 -45.56 21.20 45.29
CA LYS A 401 -45.21 21.86 46.57
C LYS A 401 -46.25 22.91 46.99
N LYS A 402 -46.83 23.65 46.03
CA LYS A 402 -47.91 24.63 46.29
C LYS A 402 -49.22 23.94 46.72
N SER A 403 -49.60 22.84 46.07
CA SER A 403 -50.80 22.07 46.44
C SER A 403 -50.63 21.35 47.78
N VAL A 404 -49.43 20.82 48.10
CA VAL A 404 -49.11 20.27 49.43
C VAL A 404 -49.11 21.36 50.51
N LYS A 405 -48.58 22.57 50.24
CA LYS A 405 -48.72 23.73 51.16
C LYS A 405 -50.16 24.18 51.35
N LYS A 406 -50.98 24.17 50.29
CA LYS A 406 -52.41 24.58 50.34
C LYS A 406 -53.27 23.52 51.05
N ALA A 407 -52.95 22.24 50.86
CA ALA A 407 -53.51 21.11 51.61
C ALA A 407 -53.13 21.21 53.09
N ALA A 408 -51.85 21.39 53.43
CA ALA A 408 -51.37 21.58 54.80
C ALA A 408 -52.01 22.79 55.51
N LYS A 409 -52.29 23.89 54.78
CA LYS A 409 -53.01 25.06 55.31
C LYS A 409 -54.51 24.78 55.55
N LYS A 410 -55.14 23.93 54.73
CA LYS A 410 -56.51 23.42 54.96
C LYS A 410 -56.58 22.41 56.12
N THR A 411 -55.58 21.54 56.29
CA THR A 411 -55.49 20.64 57.46
C THR A 411 -55.18 21.40 58.74
N ALA A 412 -54.39 22.47 58.71
CA ALA A 412 -54.16 23.35 59.86
C ALA A 412 -55.42 24.12 60.30
N LYS A 413 -56.30 24.51 59.35
CA LYS A 413 -57.61 25.12 59.66
C LYS A 413 -58.60 24.10 60.26
N LYS A 414 -58.62 22.85 59.78
CA LYS A 414 -59.42 21.75 60.37
C LYS A 414 -58.87 21.27 61.73
N ALA A 415 -57.56 21.32 61.94
CA ALA A 415 -56.92 20.98 63.22
C ALA A 415 -57.22 21.98 64.35
N LYS A 416 -57.54 23.25 64.04
CA LYS A 416 -58.01 24.23 65.04
C LYS A 416 -59.43 23.93 65.56
N VAL A 417 -60.28 23.28 64.76
CA VAL A 417 -61.64 22.88 65.18
C VAL A 417 -61.62 21.54 65.92
N ALA A 418 -60.75 20.60 65.53
CA ALA A 418 -60.59 19.31 66.21
C ALA A 418 -59.84 19.39 67.56
N LYS A 419 -59.07 20.47 67.82
CA LYS A 419 -58.35 20.68 69.10
C LYS A 419 -59.28 20.95 70.29
N LYS A 420 -60.55 21.34 70.06
CA LYS A 420 -61.57 21.50 71.12
C LYS A 420 -62.28 20.17 71.47
N ALA A 421 -62.25 19.16 70.60
CA ALA A 421 -62.90 17.86 70.82
C ALA A 421 -61.92 16.76 71.34
N ALA A 422 -60.62 16.87 71.06
CA ALA A 422 -59.63 15.86 71.45
C ALA A 422 -59.15 15.93 72.92
N LYS A 423 -59.56 16.95 73.70
CA LYS A 423 -59.18 17.07 75.12
C LYS A 423 -60.03 16.18 76.06
N LYS A 424 -61.10 15.56 75.57
CA LYS A 424 -62.01 14.66 76.34
C LYS A 424 -61.79 13.15 76.09
N ALA A 425 -60.99 12.76 75.10
CA ALA A 425 -60.74 11.35 74.76
C ALA A 425 -59.34 10.84 75.16
N ALA A 426 -58.49 11.70 75.73
CA ALA A 426 -57.12 11.37 76.12
C ALA A 426 -56.99 10.61 77.46
N LYS A 427 -58.08 10.22 78.12
CA LYS A 427 -58.05 9.55 79.44
C LYS A 427 -58.46 8.06 79.43
N LYS A 428 -58.65 7.44 78.27
CA LYS A 428 -59.12 6.03 78.20
C LYS A 428 -58.51 5.24 77.03
N ALA A 429 -57.19 5.25 76.87
CA ALA A 429 -56.51 4.30 75.96
C ALA A 429 -55.03 4.06 76.25
N THR A 430 -54.51 4.48 77.42
CA THR A 430 -53.17 4.12 77.93
C THR A 430 -53.07 2.69 78.49
N LYS A 431 -54.05 1.82 78.17
CA LYS A 431 -53.97 0.37 78.41
C LYS A 431 -54.34 -0.42 77.14
N LYS A 432 -53.51 -0.31 76.09
CA LYS A 432 -53.40 -1.37 75.06
C LYS A 432 -52.11 -1.28 74.23
N ALA A 433 -51.03 -0.73 74.81
CA ALA A 433 -49.69 -0.76 74.23
C ALA A 433 -48.90 -2.06 74.53
N ALA A 434 -49.46 -3.02 75.29
CA ALA A 434 -48.74 -4.22 75.71
C ALA A 434 -49.14 -5.53 75.00
N ALA A 435 -49.98 -5.47 73.96
CA ALA A 435 -50.44 -6.67 73.23
C ALA A 435 -50.39 -6.49 71.71
N LYS A 436 -49.24 -6.11 71.14
CA LYS A 436 -48.94 -6.34 69.71
C LYS A 436 -47.44 -6.35 69.36
N LYS A 437 -46.56 -6.44 70.38
CA LYS A 437 -45.13 -6.79 70.21
C LYS A 437 -44.91 -8.28 69.86
N LYS A 438 -45.96 -9.10 69.85
CA LYS A 438 -45.93 -10.54 69.51
C LYS A 438 -46.39 -10.87 68.07
N ALA A 439 -46.40 -9.93 67.13
CA ALA A 439 -46.68 -10.21 65.71
C ALA A 439 -45.48 -9.92 64.78
N VAL A 440 -44.58 -9.00 65.15
CA VAL A 440 -43.47 -8.58 64.27
C VAL A 440 -42.23 -9.49 64.39
N LYS A 441 -42.06 -10.20 65.51
CA LYS A 441 -40.95 -11.17 65.70
C LYS A 441 -41.13 -12.51 64.94
N LYS A 442 -42.33 -12.83 64.44
CA LYS A 442 -42.61 -14.09 63.72
C LYS A 442 -42.44 -13.98 62.19
N ALA A 443 -42.50 -12.77 61.62
CA ALA A 443 -42.29 -12.54 60.18
C ALA A 443 -40.80 -12.46 59.79
N ALA A 444 -39.93 -11.91 60.66
CA ALA A 444 -38.50 -11.76 60.38
C ALA A 444 -37.73 -13.11 60.37
N LYS A 445 -38.25 -14.17 61.02
CA LYS A 445 -37.59 -15.49 61.10
C LYS A 445 -37.88 -16.38 59.88
N LYS A 446 -38.89 -16.07 59.07
CA LYS A 446 -39.29 -16.88 57.89
C LYS A 446 -38.53 -16.50 56.61
N THR A 447 -38.05 -15.27 56.51
CA THR A 447 -37.27 -14.76 55.35
C THR A 447 -35.78 -15.13 55.43
N ALA A 448 -35.22 -15.26 56.63
CA ALA A 448 -33.82 -15.67 56.83
C ALA A 448 -33.57 -17.16 56.50
N LYS A 449 -34.56 -18.05 56.70
CA LYS A 449 -34.42 -19.50 56.40
C LYS A 449 -34.48 -19.83 54.89
N LYS A 450 -35.13 -18.99 54.05
CA LYS A 450 -35.18 -19.18 52.59
C LYS A 450 -33.90 -18.73 51.87
N ALA A 451 -33.12 -17.80 52.44
CA ALA A 451 -31.86 -17.35 51.87
C ALA A 451 -30.69 -18.33 52.12
N ALA A 452 -30.71 -19.06 53.23
CA ALA A 452 -29.66 -20.04 53.57
C ALA A 452 -29.75 -21.35 52.74
N ALA A 453 -30.95 -21.74 52.30
CA ALA A 453 -31.16 -22.97 51.50
C ALA A 453 -30.67 -22.82 50.04
N LYS A 454 -30.85 -21.64 49.41
CA LYS A 454 -30.39 -21.40 48.02
C LYS A 454 -28.85 -21.30 47.89
N LYS A 455 -28.14 -20.90 48.95
CA LYS A 455 -26.67 -20.80 48.95
C LYS A 455 -25.97 -22.17 49.05
N LYS A 456 -26.59 -23.18 49.69
CA LYS A 456 -26.06 -24.56 49.77
C LYS A 456 -26.21 -25.35 48.46
N THR A 457 -27.27 -25.11 47.68
CA THR A 457 -27.50 -25.79 46.39
C THR A 457 -26.60 -25.28 45.26
N ALA A 458 -26.23 -23.99 45.29
CA ALA A 458 -25.29 -23.40 44.33
C ALA A 458 -23.85 -23.90 44.56
N LYS A 459 -23.39 -24.00 45.82
CA LYS A 459 -22.04 -24.50 46.14
C LYS A 459 -21.83 -25.97 45.76
N LYS A 460 -22.86 -26.82 45.88
CA LYS A 460 -22.80 -28.26 45.52
C LYS A 460 -22.72 -28.52 44.01
N LYS A 461 -23.31 -27.65 43.18
CA LYS A 461 -23.25 -27.74 41.70
C LYS A 461 -21.87 -27.36 41.15
N VAL A 462 -21.22 -26.33 41.72
CA VAL A 462 -19.89 -25.88 41.30
C VAL A 462 -18.79 -26.90 41.67
N THR A 463 -18.92 -27.60 42.81
CA THR A 463 -17.99 -28.67 43.22
C THR A 463 -18.14 -29.98 42.43
N LYS A 464 -19.32 -30.27 41.87
CA LYS A 464 -19.53 -31.44 40.99
C LYS A 464 -19.02 -31.20 39.57
N ALA A 465 -19.12 -29.96 39.06
CA ALA A 465 -18.59 -29.59 37.74
C ALA A 465 -17.05 -29.61 37.71
N SER A 466 -16.40 -29.05 38.73
CA SER A 466 -14.93 -29.04 38.86
C SER A 466 -14.32 -30.44 39.02
N LYS A 467 -14.96 -31.35 39.77
CA LYS A 467 -14.52 -32.77 39.85
C LYS A 467 -14.69 -33.54 38.52
N LYS A 468 -15.68 -33.20 37.68
CA LYS A 468 -15.91 -33.84 36.38
C LYS A 468 -14.87 -33.40 35.34
N VAL A 469 -14.44 -32.13 35.38
CA VAL A 469 -13.36 -31.59 34.54
C VAL A 469 -12.00 -32.17 34.96
N ALA A 470 -11.72 -32.29 36.26
CA ALA A 470 -10.48 -32.90 36.75
C ALA A 470 -10.36 -34.40 36.41
N LYS A 471 -11.48 -35.15 36.38
CA LYS A 471 -11.49 -36.57 35.99
C LYS A 471 -11.26 -36.75 34.47
N LYS A 472 -11.80 -35.87 33.63
CA LYS A 472 -11.53 -35.86 32.17
C LYS A 472 -10.08 -35.47 31.85
N ALA A 473 -9.49 -34.51 32.57
CA ALA A 473 -8.09 -34.14 32.40
C ALA A 473 -7.11 -35.25 32.81
N LYS A 474 -7.39 -36.00 33.89
CA LYS A 474 -6.60 -37.18 34.28
C LYS A 474 -6.73 -38.36 33.30
N ALA A 475 -7.90 -38.55 32.68
CA ALA A 475 -8.09 -39.57 31.65
C ALA A 475 -7.28 -39.25 30.38
N ALA A 476 -7.35 -37.99 29.89
CA ALA A 476 -6.58 -37.54 28.74
C ALA A 476 -5.05 -37.66 28.93
N LYS A 477 -4.54 -37.31 30.13
CA LYS A 477 -3.10 -37.50 30.46
C LYS A 477 -2.66 -38.97 30.47
N LYS A 478 -3.54 -39.91 30.83
CA LYS A 478 -3.25 -41.37 30.76
C LYS A 478 -3.21 -41.89 29.33
N THR A 479 -4.07 -41.38 28.44
CA THR A 479 -4.10 -41.75 27.02
C THR A 479 -2.85 -41.26 26.28
N VAL A 480 -2.40 -40.03 26.57
CA VAL A 480 -1.16 -39.46 26.00
C VAL A 480 0.09 -40.20 26.50
N LYS A 481 0.15 -40.60 27.78
CA LYS A 481 1.26 -41.43 28.31
C LYS A 481 1.30 -42.85 27.72
N LYS A 482 0.14 -43.46 27.42
CA LYS A 482 0.07 -44.77 26.75
C LYS A 482 0.49 -44.69 25.28
N ALA A 483 0.14 -43.60 24.57
CA ALA A 483 0.58 -43.36 23.20
C ALA A 483 2.09 -43.08 23.11
N ALA A 484 2.66 -42.36 24.07
CA ALA A 484 4.10 -42.10 24.15
C ALA A 484 4.93 -43.38 24.40
N LYS A 485 4.47 -44.28 25.30
CA LYS A 485 5.12 -45.59 25.54
C LYS A 485 5.02 -46.55 24.34
N LYS A 486 3.93 -46.52 23.57
CA LYS A 486 3.80 -47.32 22.34
C LYS A 486 4.72 -46.82 21.22
N LYS A 487 5.00 -45.52 21.14
CA LYS A 487 5.99 -44.96 20.20
C LYS A 487 7.44 -45.27 20.58
N THR A 488 7.77 -45.43 21.87
CA THR A 488 9.13 -45.82 22.30
C THR A 488 9.41 -47.31 22.14
N ALA A 489 8.40 -48.18 22.27
CA ALA A 489 8.55 -49.62 22.05
C ALA A 489 8.65 -50.02 20.56
N LYS A 490 8.15 -49.18 19.64
CA LYS A 490 8.24 -49.41 18.17
C LYS A 490 9.54 -48.87 17.54
N LYS A 491 10.42 -48.27 18.34
CA LYS A 491 11.73 -47.71 17.92
C LYS A 491 12.92 -48.51 18.47
N LYS A 492 12.66 -49.65 19.11
CA LYS A 492 13.65 -50.60 19.69
C LYS A 492 13.37 -52.05 19.24
N ARG A 493 12.80 -52.22 18.05
CA ARG A 493 12.70 -53.50 17.33
C ARG A 493 13.18 -53.28 15.91
#